data_AF-A0A137RM86-F1
#
_entry.id   AF-A0A137RM86-F1
#
_cell.length_a   1.000
_cell.length_b   1.000
_cell.length_c   1.000
_cell.angle_alpha   90.00
_cell.angle_beta   90.00
_cell.angle_gamma   90.00
#
_symmetry.space_group_name_H-M   'P 1'
#
loop_
_entity.id
_entity.type
_entity.pdbx_description
1 polymer ?
#
loop_
_entity_poly.entity_id
_entity_poly.type
_entity_poly.pdbx_seq_one_letter_code
_entity_poly.pdbx_strand_id
1 'polypeptide(L)'
;MNKIFILLLVFTLGFSANGQVAIPGTDLSIKMVKARKIGVLSVQFGGTYLINSGKDNKRVQIRLKVRSENGEETLFDPNKLSLVSHEYKARFSVSEVYFATFFRSKGFQMLTTNNTEKPIFAKYDPSVPNTFNDFSMTGFKDCPIDLNFGTNRKPITHTIYFRPNTIDKNVLDVFFVVPNGLTSGEIYFGNTLISEINIRP
;
A
#
# COMPACT_ATOMS: atom_id res chain seq x y z
N MET A 1 -32.84 45.43 -15.90
CA MET A 1 -32.34 44.12 -16.35
C MET A 1 -30.84 44.05 -16.08
N ASN A 2 -30.28 42.87 -15.81
CA ASN A 2 -28.85 42.57 -15.58
C ASN A 2 -28.33 42.56 -14.13
N LYS A 3 -29.07 41.96 -13.19
CA LYS A 3 -28.49 41.51 -11.89
C LYS A 3 -28.73 40.04 -11.56
N ILE A 4 -29.27 39.25 -12.50
CA ILE A 4 -29.65 37.84 -12.29
C ILE A 4 -28.65 36.85 -12.92
N PHE A 5 -27.58 37.32 -13.56
CA PHE A 5 -26.63 36.44 -14.27
C PHE A 5 -25.40 35.99 -13.48
N ILE A 6 -25.19 36.48 -12.24
CA ILE A 6 -23.99 36.14 -11.45
C ILE A 6 -24.23 34.96 -10.50
N LEU A 7 -25.49 34.57 -10.23
CA LEU A 7 -25.79 33.52 -9.26
C LEU A 7 -25.69 32.08 -9.82
N LEU A 8 -25.45 31.91 -11.12
CA LEU A 8 -25.35 30.57 -11.75
C LEU A 8 -23.91 30.05 -11.87
N LEU A 9 -22.89 30.85 -11.55
CA LEU A 9 -21.47 30.52 -11.77
C LEU A 9 -20.75 29.94 -10.53
N VAL A 10 -21.47 29.53 -9.48
CA VAL A 10 -20.87 29.08 -8.21
C VAL A 10 -20.99 27.56 -7.98
N PHE A 11 -21.68 26.81 -8.84
CA PHE A 11 -21.91 25.38 -8.63
C PHE A 11 -20.91 24.42 -9.31
N THR A 12 -19.86 24.93 -9.97
CA THR A 12 -18.80 24.08 -10.56
C THR A 12 -17.60 23.87 -9.64
N LEU A 13 -17.71 24.21 -8.35
CA LEU A 13 -16.70 23.80 -7.36
C LEU A 13 -16.74 22.28 -7.24
N GLY A 14 -15.75 21.66 -7.87
CA GLY A 14 -15.60 20.23 -8.08
C GLY A 14 -15.85 19.42 -6.82
N PHE A 15 -16.94 18.67 -6.84
CA PHE A 15 -17.04 17.46 -6.05
C PHE A 15 -16.04 16.46 -6.65
N SER A 16 -14.82 16.42 -6.13
CA SER A 16 -13.98 15.23 -6.23
C SER A 16 -14.66 14.14 -5.41
N ALA A 17 -15.65 13.51 -6.01
CA ALA A 17 -16.24 12.30 -5.48
C ALA A 17 -15.11 11.27 -5.40
N ASN A 18 -14.61 11.02 -4.19
CA ASN A 18 -13.73 9.88 -3.91
C ASN A 18 -14.56 8.60 -4.06
N GLY A 19 -14.80 8.23 -5.31
CA GLY A 19 -15.51 7.04 -5.76
C GLY A 19 -14.70 5.80 -5.44
N GLN A 20 -15.38 4.65 -5.48
CA GLN A 20 -14.71 3.37 -5.50
C GLN A 20 -14.20 3.14 -6.93
N VAL A 21 -12.94 2.76 -7.09
CA VAL A 21 -12.29 2.55 -8.38
C VAL A 21 -12.37 1.06 -8.74
N ALA A 22 -13.09 0.74 -9.81
CA ALA A 22 -13.09 -0.59 -10.42
C ALA A 22 -11.71 -0.87 -11.01
N ILE A 23 -11.19 -2.08 -10.81
CA ILE A 23 -9.86 -2.48 -11.28
C ILE A 23 -10.02 -3.24 -12.61
N PRO A 24 -9.59 -2.66 -13.74
CA PRO A 24 -9.76 -3.28 -15.06
C PRO A 24 -9.19 -4.69 -15.13
N GLY A 25 -9.94 -5.60 -15.76
CA GLY A 25 -9.53 -7.00 -15.93
C GLY A 25 -9.61 -7.85 -14.67
N THR A 26 -10.25 -7.34 -13.60
CA THR A 26 -10.51 -8.08 -12.36
C THR A 26 -11.92 -7.80 -11.87
N ASP A 27 -12.40 -8.58 -10.90
CA ASP A 27 -13.66 -8.32 -10.19
C ASP A 27 -13.45 -7.47 -8.93
N LEU A 28 -12.39 -6.66 -8.87
CA LEU A 28 -12.04 -5.87 -7.68
C LEU A 28 -12.47 -4.42 -7.83
N SER A 29 -12.92 -3.85 -6.72
CA SER A 29 -13.19 -2.43 -6.58
C SER A 29 -12.56 -1.89 -5.29
N ILE A 30 -11.69 -0.88 -5.43
CA ILE A 30 -10.86 -0.35 -4.34
C ILE A 30 -11.24 1.11 -4.06
N LYS A 31 -11.42 1.44 -2.79
CA LYS A 31 -11.65 2.82 -2.33
C LYS A 31 -10.65 3.21 -1.25
N MET A 32 -9.94 4.31 -1.48
CA MET A 32 -9.13 4.94 -0.44
C MET A 32 -10.06 5.60 0.61
N VAL A 33 -9.80 5.31 1.89
CA VAL A 33 -10.57 5.85 3.02
C VAL A 33 -9.79 6.92 3.76
N LYS A 34 -8.51 6.66 4.04
CA LYS A 34 -7.61 7.62 4.71
C LYS A 34 -6.15 7.31 4.41
N ALA A 35 -5.33 8.35 4.45
CA ALA A 35 -3.87 8.28 4.49
C ALA A 35 -3.36 9.07 5.71
N ARG A 36 -2.44 8.51 6.48
CA ARG A 36 -1.84 9.18 7.65
C ARG A 36 -0.43 8.71 7.95
N LYS A 37 0.39 9.60 8.51
CA LYS A 37 1.63 9.20 9.18
C LYS A 37 1.33 8.34 10.40
N ILE A 38 2.21 7.39 10.66
CA ILE A 38 2.17 6.54 11.84
C ILE A 38 3.40 6.81 12.69
N GLY A 39 3.17 7.25 13.93
CA GLY A 39 4.23 7.49 14.90
C GLY A 39 4.91 6.19 15.32
N VAL A 40 6.17 6.29 15.75
CA VAL A 40 6.99 5.16 16.22
C VAL A 40 6.32 4.40 17.39
N LEU A 41 5.55 5.12 18.21
CA LEU A 41 4.85 4.61 19.39
C LEU A 41 3.47 4.02 19.11
N SER A 42 3.00 3.94 17.86
CA SER A 42 1.78 3.19 17.57
C SER A 42 2.11 1.69 17.65
N VAL A 43 2.19 1.19 18.88
CA VAL A 43 2.35 -0.22 19.20
C VAL A 43 1.20 -0.96 18.54
N GLN A 44 1.51 -1.73 17.49
CA GLN A 44 0.53 -2.61 16.87
C GLN A 44 0.44 -3.87 17.75
N PHE A 45 -0.49 -3.84 18.70
CA PHE A 45 -0.92 -5.05 19.40
C PHE A 45 -1.49 -6.02 18.36
N GLY A 46 -0.72 -7.05 17.97
CA GLY A 46 -1.19 -8.10 17.05
C GLY A 46 -0.16 -8.69 16.08
N GLY A 47 1.06 -8.13 15.97
CA GLY A 47 2.08 -8.63 15.04
C GLY A 47 3.18 -9.46 15.72
N THR A 48 3.58 -10.58 15.11
CA THR A 48 4.82 -11.32 15.47
C THR A 48 6.09 -10.51 15.18
N TYR A 49 6.01 -9.46 14.35
CA TYR A 49 7.10 -8.56 13.98
C TYR A 49 6.55 -7.16 13.68
N LEU A 50 7.44 -6.16 13.68
CA LEU A 50 7.18 -4.80 13.25
C LEU A 50 8.31 -4.35 12.31
N ILE A 51 7.97 -3.79 11.16
CA ILE A 51 8.98 -3.17 10.28
C ILE A 51 9.21 -1.74 10.77
N ASN A 52 10.43 -1.48 11.25
CA ASN A 52 10.88 -0.14 11.61
C ASN A 52 11.34 0.61 10.37
N SER A 53 10.96 1.89 10.24
CA SER A 53 11.32 2.71 9.09
C SER A 53 12.78 3.19 9.09
N GLY A 54 13.47 3.12 10.23
CA GLY A 54 14.78 3.76 10.40
C GLY A 54 14.64 5.27 10.66
N LYS A 55 15.77 5.97 10.81
CA LYS A 55 15.81 7.37 11.25
C LYS A 55 15.27 8.36 10.19
N ASP A 56 15.59 8.12 8.93
CA ASP A 56 15.32 9.07 7.83
C ASP A 56 14.00 8.79 7.09
N ASN A 57 13.28 7.76 7.52
CA ASN A 57 12.00 7.37 6.94
C ASN A 57 10.89 7.33 8.00
N LYS A 58 9.66 7.44 7.53
CA LYS A 58 8.43 7.28 8.31
C LYS A 58 7.58 6.16 7.74
N ARG A 59 6.67 5.68 8.57
CA ARG A 59 5.60 4.76 8.15
C ARG A 59 4.36 5.55 7.80
N VAL A 60 3.75 5.21 6.66
CA VAL A 60 2.48 5.77 6.20
C VAL A 60 1.46 4.64 6.17
N GLN A 61 0.33 4.85 6.83
CA GLN A 61 -0.83 3.95 6.76
C GLN A 61 -1.82 4.49 5.73
N ILE A 62 -2.18 3.63 4.79
CA ILE A 62 -3.29 3.81 3.86
C ILE A 62 -4.38 2.83 4.23
N ARG A 63 -5.59 3.32 4.50
CA ARG A 63 -6.75 2.46 4.70
C ARG A 63 -7.53 2.36 3.40
N LEU A 64 -7.72 1.12 2.94
CA LEU A 64 -8.45 0.79 1.74
C LEU A 64 -9.72 0.01 2.10
N LYS A 65 -10.84 0.31 1.44
CA LYS A 65 -11.98 -0.58 1.34
C LYS A 65 -11.81 -1.35 0.03
N VAL A 66 -11.71 -2.66 0.11
CA VAL A 66 -11.60 -3.53 -1.07
C VAL A 66 -12.82 -4.43 -1.10
N ARG A 67 -13.45 -4.55 -2.28
CA ARG A 67 -14.62 -5.38 -2.49
C ARG A 67 -14.53 -6.11 -3.82
N SER A 68 -15.05 -7.32 -3.86
CA SER A 68 -15.54 -7.94 -5.08
C SER A 68 -16.71 -7.13 -5.65
N GLU A 69 -16.81 -7.03 -6.97
CA GLU A 69 -17.93 -6.38 -7.66
C GLU A 69 -19.13 -7.32 -7.78
N ASN A 70 -18.89 -8.62 -7.99
CA ASN A 70 -19.93 -9.63 -8.12
C ASN A 70 -20.40 -10.24 -6.78
N GLY A 71 -19.70 -9.95 -5.68
CA GLY A 71 -19.98 -10.45 -4.33
C GLY A 71 -19.33 -11.80 -3.98
N GLU A 72 -18.64 -12.43 -4.93
CA GLU A 72 -17.90 -13.67 -4.74
C GLU A 72 -16.45 -13.40 -4.28
N GLU A 73 -15.80 -14.40 -3.70
CA GLU A 73 -14.39 -14.28 -3.36
C GLU A 73 -13.53 -14.05 -4.62
N THR A 74 -12.71 -13.00 -4.60
CA THR A 74 -11.81 -12.63 -5.70
C THR A 74 -10.39 -12.49 -5.21
N LEU A 75 -9.42 -12.81 -6.08
CA LEU A 75 -8.01 -12.80 -5.73
C LEU A 75 -7.51 -11.35 -5.55
N PHE A 76 -7.01 -11.04 -4.37
CA PHE A 76 -6.32 -9.80 -4.08
C PHE A 76 -4.83 -10.02 -3.86
N ASP A 77 -4.03 -9.29 -4.62
CA ASP A 77 -2.58 -9.32 -4.56
C ASP A 77 -2.04 -7.99 -3.99
N PRO A 78 -1.59 -7.95 -2.73
CA PRO A 78 -1.06 -6.74 -2.13
C PRO A 78 0.17 -6.19 -2.84
N ASN A 79 0.95 -7.00 -3.57
CA ASN A 79 2.18 -6.54 -4.22
C ASN A 79 1.90 -5.69 -5.45
N LYS A 80 0.66 -5.74 -5.98
CA LYS A 80 0.19 -4.81 -7.00
C LYS A 80 0.00 -3.40 -6.44
N LEU A 81 -0.13 -3.23 -5.13
CA LEU A 81 -0.21 -1.90 -4.53
C LEU A 81 1.15 -1.22 -4.54
N SER A 82 1.17 0.06 -4.90
CA SER A 82 2.35 0.89 -4.76
C SER A 82 2.00 2.33 -4.38
N LEU A 83 2.91 2.98 -3.64
CA LEU A 83 2.89 4.42 -3.40
C LEU A 83 3.92 5.06 -4.32
N VAL A 84 3.47 5.91 -5.23
CA VAL A 84 4.31 6.59 -6.21
C VAL A 84 4.50 8.04 -5.78
N SER A 85 5.74 8.52 -5.85
CA SER A 85 6.09 9.91 -5.59
C SER A 85 6.82 10.51 -6.77
N HIS A 86 6.23 11.56 -7.35
CA HIS A 86 6.84 12.34 -8.41
C HIS A 86 8.01 13.21 -7.91
N GLU A 87 7.92 13.71 -6.67
CA GLU A 87 8.97 14.51 -6.02
C GLU A 87 10.27 13.70 -5.88
N TYR A 88 10.16 12.47 -5.38
CA TYR A 88 11.32 11.59 -5.18
C TYR A 88 11.63 10.72 -6.40
N LYS A 89 10.80 10.77 -7.45
CA LYS A 89 10.84 9.84 -8.60
C LYS A 89 11.01 8.39 -8.13
N ALA A 90 10.16 7.98 -7.20
CA ALA A 90 10.25 6.67 -6.54
C ALA A 90 8.88 5.99 -6.42
N ARG A 91 8.89 4.65 -6.49
CA ARG A 91 7.73 3.78 -6.29
C ARG A 91 8.00 2.84 -5.11
N PHE A 92 7.24 2.98 -4.04
CA PHE A 92 7.43 2.24 -2.80
C PHE A 92 6.50 1.02 -2.75
N SER A 93 7.05 -0.15 -2.44
CA SER A 93 6.26 -1.36 -2.24
C SER A 93 5.58 -1.37 -0.87
N VAL A 94 4.56 -2.20 -0.72
CA VAL A 94 3.90 -2.44 0.56
C VAL A 94 4.91 -3.03 1.55
N SER A 95 4.97 -2.46 2.77
CA SER A 95 5.76 -3.01 3.86
C SER A 95 4.96 -3.98 4.72
N GLU A 96 3.70 -3.66 4.98
CA GLU A 96 2.79 -4.48 5.78
C GLU A 96 1.35 -4.31 5.31
N VAL A 97 0.54 -5.35 5.46
CA VAL A 97 -0.89 -5.33 5.15
C VAL A 97 -1.66 -6.13 6.20
N TYR A 98 -2.69 -5.51 6.76
CA TYR A 98 -3.54 -6.11 7.79
C TYR A 98 -5.01 -5.92 7.47
N PHE A 99 -5.85 -6.88 7.87
CA PHE A 99 -7.28 -6.61 7.95
C PHE A 99 -7.52 -5.59 9.07
N ALA A 100 -8.28 -4.53 8.79
CA ALA A 100 -8.61 -3.48 9.75
C ALA A 100 -9.73 -3.90 10.72
N THR A 101 -9.55 -5.06 11.36
CA THR A 101 -10.40 -5.59 12.43
C THR A 101 -9.86 -5.22 13.80
N PHE A 102 -10.65 -5.42 14.86
CA PHE A 102 -10.25 -5.09 16.24
C PHE A 102 -8.95 -5.79 16.67
N PHE A 103 -8.73 -7.03 16.23
CA PHE A 103 -7.53 -7.82 16.52
C PHE A 103 -6.44 -7.74 15.43
N ARG A 104 -6.62 -6.92 14.39
CA ARG A 104 -5.70 -6.78 13.24
C ARG A 104 -5.05 -8.10 12.81
N SER A 105 -5.85 -9.04 12.32
CA SER A 105 -5.33 -10.31 11.83
C SER A 105 -4.45 -10.11 10.58
N LYS A 106 -3.35 -10.85 10.50
CA LYS A 106 -2.53 -10.95 9.28
C LYS A 106 -3.39 -11.59 8.19
N GLY A 107 -3.72 -10.81 7.16
CA GLY A 107 -4.52 -11.30 6.04
C GLY A 107 -3.71 -11.95 4.92
N PHE A 108 -2.40 -11.71 4.93
CA PHE A 108 -1.50 -12.10 3.85
C PHE A 108 -0.19 -12.61 4.45
N GLN A 109 0.29 -13.74 3.92
CA GLN A 109 1.53 -14.33 4.37
C GLN A 109 2.72 -13.59 3.76
N MET A 110 3.67 -13.16 4.60
CA MET A 110 4.92 -12.58 4.12
C MET A 110 5.81 -13.66 3.50
N LEU A 111 6.40 -13.33 2.34
CA LEU A 111 7.34 -14.14 1.60
C LEU A 111 8.66 -13.40 1.41
N THR A 112 9.73 -14.15 1.12
CA THR A 112 11.06 -13.62 0.78
C THR A 112 11.48 -14.02 -0.63
N THR A 113 12.32 -13.21 -1.28
CA THR A 113 12.81 -13.49 -2.65
C THR A 113 13.86 -14.60 -2.73
N ASN A 114 14.45 -15.01 -1.61
CA ASN A 114 15.44 -16.09 -1.56
C ASN A 114 15.25 -16.98 -0.32
N ASN A 115 15.83 -18.18 -0.37
CA ASN A 115 15.70 -19.26 0.62
C ASN A 115 16.77 -19.26 1.71
N THR A 116 17.54 -18.18 1.88
CA THR A 116 18.62 -18.21 2.88
C THR A 116 18.03 -18.28 4.30
N GLU A 117 18.69 -19.05 5.17
CA GLU A 117 18.26 -19.26 6.56
C GLU A 117 18.04 -17.91 7.28
N LYS A 118 16.88 -17.74 7.93
CA LYS A 118 16.58 -16.91 9.13
C LYS A 118 15.21 -16.21 9.25
N PRO A 119 14.30 -16.12 8.27
CA PRO A 119 13.03 -15.48 8.54
C PRO A 119 12.07 -16.43 9.29
N ILE A 120 11.97 -16.32 10.62
CA ILE A 120 10.96 -17.05 11.42
C ILE A 120 9.53 -16.68 10.98
N PHE A 121 9.36 -15.48 10.44
CA PHE A 121 8.06 -14.89 10.13
C PHE A 121 7.78 -14.67 8.63
N ALA A 122 8.70 -15.03 7.74
CA ALA A 122 8.51 -15.00 6.29
C ALA A 122 8.97 -16.31 5.67
N LYS A 123 8.31 -16.78 4.61
CA LYS A 123 8.68 -18.03 3.94
C LYS A 123 9.24 -17.75 2.54
N TYR A 124 10.20 -18.53 2.10
CA TYR A 124 10.53 -18.59 0.68
C TYR A 124 9.54 -19.51 -0.04
N ASP A 125 8.96 -19.06 -1.13
CA ASP A 125 8.17 -19.88 -2.04
C ASP A 125 8.36 -19.39 -3.49
N PRO A 126 9.11 -20.12 -4.33
CA PRO A 126 9.37 -19.71 -5.70
C PRO A 126 8.14 -19.80 -6.62
N SER A 127 7.07 -20.50 -6.21
CA SER A 127 5.84 -20.61 -7.00
C SER A 127 4.97 -19.34 -6.95
N VAL A 128 5.25 -18.43 -6.01
CA VAL A 128 4.54 -17.17 -5.88
C VAL A 128 5.47 -16.03 -6.31
N PRO A 129 5.28 -15.44 -7.51
CA PRO A 129 6.13 -14.34 -7.95
C PRO A 129 5.86 -13.07 -7.15
N ASN A 130 6.90 -12.23 -7.02
CA ASN A 130 6.73 -10.87 -6.52
C ASN A 130 6.23 -9.95 -7.64
N THR A 131 4.91 -9.83 -7.75
CA THR A 131 4.25 -9.06 -8.82
C THR A 131 4.49 -7.56 -8.74
N PHE A 132 5.07 -7.03 -7.66
CA PHE A 132 5.50 -5.63 -7.60
C PHE A 132 6.43 -5.29 -8.78
N ASN A 133 7.30 -6.23 -9.16
CA ASN A 133 8.27 -6.07 -10.25
C ASN A 133 7.62 -5.99 -11.64
N ASP A 134 6.36 -6.43 -11.78
CA ASP A 134 5.65 -6.45 -13.07
C ASP A 134 5.09 -5.07 -13.46
N PHE A 135 5.14 -4.09 -12.54
CA PHE A 135 4.52 -2.76 -12.69
C PHE A 135 5.53 -1.62 -12.50
N SER A 136 6.79 -1.82 -12.88
CA SER A 136 7.80 -0.74 -12.86
C SER A 136 7.36 0.43 -13.74
N MET A 137 7.61 1.66 -13.27
CA MET A 137 7.23 2.88 -13.97
C MET A 137 8.47 3.57 -14.56
N THR A 138 8.39 3.94 -15.84
CA THR A 138 9.51 4.60 -16.52
C THR A 138 9.86 5.91 -15.82
N GLY A 139 11.15 6.10 -15.50
CA GLY A 139 11.64 7.28 -14.81
C GLY A 139 11.44 7.28 -13.28
N PHE A 140 10.95 6.18 -12.70
CA PHE A 140 10.84 6.01 -11.26
C PHE A 140 11.76 4.90 -10.78
N LYS A 141 12.39 5.11 -9.62
CA LYS A 141 13.15 4.09 -8.90
C LYS A 141 12.21 3.22 -8.08
N ASP A 142 12.30 1.92 -8.27
CA ASP A 142 11.60 0.96 -7.42
C ASP A 142 12.28 0.87 -6.04
N CYS A 143 11.48 1.01 -5.00
CA CYS A 143 11.87 0.94 -3.60
C CYS A 143 11.14 -0.23 -2.94
N PRO A 144 11.60 -1.48 -3.18
CA PRO A 144 11.10 -2.62 -2.46
C PRO A 144 11.52 -2.57 -0.99
N ILE A 145 10.87 -3.36 -0.14
CA ILE A 145 11.25 -3.46 1.28
C ILE A 145 12.28 -4.56 1.46
N ASP A 146 13.51 -4.14 1.68
CA ASP A 146 14.64 -4.99 2.01
C ASP A 146 14.85 -5.02 3.53
N LEU A 147 14.82 -6.22 4.12
CA LEU A 147 15.06 -6.43 5.54
C LEU A 147 16.35 -7.21 5.74
N ASN A 148 17.19 -6.74 6.65
CA ASN A 148 18.37 -7.47 7.09
C ASN A 148 18.00 -8.43 8.23
N PHE A 149 18.04 -9.73 7.96
CA PHE A 149 17.86 -10.82 8.91
C PHE A 149 19.18 -11.31 9.53
N GLY A 150 20.30 -10.73 9.11
CA GLY A 150 21.64 -10.98 9.61
C GLY A 150 22.06 -9.99 10.69
N THR A 151 23.38 -9.79 10.81
CA THR A 151 23.93 -8.73 11.66
C THR A 151 24.45 -7.60 10.78
N ASN A 152 24.80 -6.44 11.36
CA ASN A 152 25.44 -5.37 10.60
C ASN A 152 26.79 -5.78 9.98
N ARG A 153 27.49 -6.75 10.60
CA ARG A 153 28.79 -7.26 10.11
C ARG A 153 28.65 -8.36 9.05
N LYS A 154 27.58 -9.15 9.14
CA LYS A 154 27.24 -10.21 8.18
C LYS A 154 25.76 -10.05 7.81
N PRO A 155 25.44 -9.07 6.95
CA PRO A 155 24.05 -8.81 6.57
C PRO A 155 23.51 -9.99 5.76
N ILE A 156 22.25 -10.31 6.00
CA ILE A 156 21.48 -11.30 5.23
C ILE A 156 20.21 -10.57 4.83
N THR A 157 20.29 -9.88 3.69
CA THR A 157 19.20 -9.02 3.22
C THR A 157 18.24 -9.82 2.35
N HIS A 158 16.95 -9.73 2.68
CA HIS A 158 15.88 -10.29 1.88
C HIS A 158 14.90 -9.20 1.51
N THR A 159 14.50 -9.19 0.24
CA THR A 159 13.32 -8.45 -0.18
C THR A 159 12.08 -9.23 0.24
N ILE A 160 11.15 -8.53 0.90
CA ILE A 160 9.87 -9.11 1.31
C ILE A 160 8.74 -8.75 0.33
N TYR A 161 7.76 -9.63 0.25
CA TYR A 161 6.50 -9.43 -0.47
C TYR A 161 5.41 -10.30 0.17
N PHE A 162 4.21 -10.35 -0.40
CA PHE A 162 3.06 -11.02 0.20
C PHE A 162 2.46 -12.09 -0.72
N ARG A 163 2.05 -13.22 -0.16
CA ARG A 163 1.22 -14.17 -0.90
C ARG A 163 -0.17 -13.54 -1.16
N PRO A 164 -0.67 -13.52 -2.40
CA PRO A 164 -2.05 -13.13 -2.70
C PRO A 164 -3.06 -13.99 -1.95
N ASN A 165 -4.23 -13.44 -1.63
CA ASN A 165 -5.29 -14.15 -0.93
C ASN A 165 -6.66 -13.75 -1.49
N THR A 166 -7.66 -14.61 -1.35
CA THR A 166 -9.03 -14.28 -1.75
C THR A 166 -9.67 -13.35 -0.73
N ILE A 167 -10.49 -12.43 -1.21
CA ILE A 167 -11.28 -11.50 -0.40
C ILE A 167 -12.66 -11.30 -1.04
N ASP A 168 -13.66 -11.01 -0.22
CA ASP A 168 -15.00 -10.63 -0.65
C ASP A 168 -15.22 -9.12 -0.39
N LYS A 169 -15.08 -8.68 0.85
CA LYS A 169 -15.34 -7.31 1.31
C LYS A 169 -14.58 -7.09 2.60
N ASN A 170 -13.43 -6.43 2.48
CA ASN A 170 -12.60 -6.12 3.64
C ASN A 170 -12.16 -4.66 3.67
N VAL A 171 -11.81 -4.22 4.87
CA VAL A 171 -11.06 -2.98 5.06
C VAL A 171 -9.62 -3.40 5.36
N LEU A 172 -8.68 -2.88 4.58
CA LEU A 172 -7.26 -3.17 4.72
C LEU A 172 -6.53 -1.94 5.26
N ASP A 173 -5.65 -2.16 6.23
CA ASP A 173 -4.62 -1.19 6.61
C ASP A 173 -3.31 -1.60 5.95
N VAL A 174 -2.91 -0.84 4.94
CA VAL A 174 -1.69 -1.03 4.15
C VAL A 174 -0.65 -0.03 4.60
N PHE A 175 0.59 -0.47 4.75
CA PHE A 175 1.69 0.35 5.24
C PHE A 175 2.78 0.47 4.18
N PHE A 176 3.37 1.65 4.12
CA PHE A 176 4.55 1.96 3.30
C PHE A 176 5.62 2.58 4.19
N VAL A 177 6.88 2.33 3.88
CA VAL A 177 8.04 3.03 4.45
C VAL A 177 8.52 4.02 3.41
N VAL A 178 8.52 5.31 3.75
CA VAL A 178 8.83 6.42 2.82
C VAL A 178 9.72 7.47 3.49
N PRO A 179 10.46 8.29 2.73
CA PRO A 179 11.25 9.38 3.29
C PRO A 179 10.44 10.31 4.19
N ASN A 180 11.06 10.83 5.24
CA ASN A 180 10.38 11.72 6.20
C ASN A 180 9.75 12.95 5.54
N GLY A 181 10.39 13.51 4.51
CA GLY A 181 9.94 14.69 3.78
C GLY A 181 8.73 14.47 2.87
N LEU A 182 8.38 13.21 2.54
CA LEU A 182 7.32 12.91 1.58
C LEU A 182 5.94 13.25 2.15
N THR A 183 5.27 14.27 1.62
CA THR A 183 3.98 14.77 2.14
C THR A 183 2.77 14.37 1.30
N SER A 184 2.98 14.01 0.04
CA SER A 184 1.93 13.58 -0.88
C SER A 184 2.43 12.45 -1.80
N GLY A 185 1.51 11.83 -2.52
CA GLY A 185 1.82 10.79 -3.50
C GLY A 185 0.56 10.24 -4.15
N GLU A 186 0.75 9.20 -4.95
CA GLU A 186 -0.32 8.50 -5.65
C GLU A 186 -0.33 7.03 -5.24
N ILE A 187 -1.50 6.47 -4.98
CA ILE A 187 -1.67 5.05 -4.70
C ILE A 187 -2.17 4.36 -5.96
N TYR A 188 -1.42 3.37 -6.41
CA TYR A 188 -1.76 2.53 -7.55
C TYR A 188 -2.07 1.10 -7.12
N PHE A 189 -2.87 0.41 -7.93
CA PHE A 189 -3.00 -1.05 -7.94
C PHE A 189 -2.69 -1.55 -9.35
N GLY A 190 -1.53 -2.16 -9.53
CA GLY A 190 -0.95 -2.42 -10.85
C GLY A 190 -0.73 -1.09 -11.58
N ASN A 191 -1.33 -0.96 -12.76
CA ASN A 191 -1.29 0.28 -13.56
C ASN A 191 -2.47 1.23 -13.29
N THR A 192 -3.36 0.88 -12.36
CA THR A 192 -4.58 1.65 -12.10
C THR A 192 -4.36 2.63 -10.95
N LEU A 193 -4.51 3.92 -11.21
CA LEU A 193 -4.51 4.94 -10.16
C LEU A 193 -5.77 4.78 -9.29
N ILE A 194 -5.57 4.59 -7.99
CA ILE A 194 -6.65 4.47 -7.01
C ILE A 194 -6.99 5.83 -6.40
N SER A 195 -5.97 6.59 -6.00
CA SER A 195 -6.15 7.88 -5.34
C SER A 195 -4.85 8.65 -5.28
N GLU A 196 -4.92 9.96 -5.48
CA GLU A 196 -3.93 10.89 -4.95
C GLU A 196 -4.11 11.00 -3.43
N ILE A 197 -3.01 11.17 -2.70
CA ILE A 197 -3.01 11.21 -1.24
C ILE A 197 -2.22 12.40 -0.72
N ASN A 198 -2.74 13.00 0.36
CA ASN A 198 -1.99 13.89 1.23
C ASN A 198 -1.75 13.16 2.56
N ILE A 199 -0.49 13.01 2.94
CA ILE A 199 -0.06 12.34 4.15
C ILE A 199 -0.13 13.35 5.28
N ARG A 200 -1.24 13.31 6.00
CA ARG A 200 -1.41 14.14 7.19
C ARG A 200 -0.30 13.82 8.20
N PRO A 201 0.29 14.86 8.83
CA PRO A 201 1.33 14.70 9.84
C PRO A 201 0.87 13.87 11.04
#